data_AF-A0A2A4Z019-F1
#
_entry.id   AF-A0A2A4Z019-F1
#
_cell.length_a   1.000
_cell.length_b   1.000
_cell.length_c   1.000
_cell.angle_alpha   90.00
_cell.angle_beta   90.00
_cell.angle_gamma   90.00
#
_symmetry.space_group_name_H-M   'P 1'
#
loop_
_entity.id
_entity.type
_entity.pdbx_description
1 polymer ?
#
loop_
_entity_poly.entity_id
_entity_poly.type
_entity_poly.pdbx_seq_one_letter_code
_entity_poly.pdbx_strand_id
1 'polypeptide(L)'
;MFWMDYIFQNNVCFQLVGSLHCEFFVSDGRLELKISDYYYLKKMPKEAWAWEFTRRNSAYVNAWKKQKNHSLKQKEITILEMKTACKFGLLAFNNPNVNSKNIDVFWSPNSTPNILKCSLIDHSHSECKEGLILADLDLRLTYVQSEDQKSHLLLQDETSSLQLVFDVSLDLDTFFDFEIHLPAIYNRSKQIKSAIKLDQLLSCKKFKNIQGLSDSKSNHYIEVLFAMDLSSIGYSQRDIAKIIFGEHAILYGWEGVSDSTKSKVKRLFSSGRSLIKAGHKTFFGV
;
A
#
# COMPACT_ATOMS: atom_id res chain seq x y z
N MET A 1 -15.29 4.65 61.67
CA MET A 1 -14.81 5.92 61.10
C MET A 1 -13.82 5.56 59.99
N PHE A 2 -14.12 6.02 58.78
CA PHE A 2 -13.32 5.98 57.53
C PHE A 2 -13.10 4.66 56.78
N TRP A 3 -13.90 4.55 55.71
CA TRP A 3 -13.51 4.08 54.38
C TRP A 3 -12.30 4.86 53.82
N MET A 4 -11.44 4.20 53.05
CA MET A 4 -10.81 4.81 51.86
C MET A 4 -10.26 3.75 50.90
N ASP A 5 -10.67 3.89 49.65
CA ASP A 5 -10.30 3.14 48.45
C ASP A 5 -8.80 3.20 48.13
N TYR A 6 -8.26 2.18 47.44
CA TYR A 6 -7.22 2.40 46.44
C TYR A 6 -7.32 1.43 45.27
N ILE A 7 -7.30 2.03 44.08
CA ILE A 7 -7.59 1.48 42.76
C ILE A 7 -6.35 0.86 42.11
N PHE A 8 -6.62 -0.16 41.28
CA PHE A 8 -5.79 -0.89 40.33
C PHE A 8 -4.60 -0.18 39.66
N GLN A 9 -3.45 -0.86 39.66
CA GLN A 9 -2.44 -0.81 38.60
C GLN A 9 -1.99 -2.23 38.27
N ASN A 10 -2.48 -2.81 37.18
CA ASN A 10 -1.91 -4.03 36.59
C ASN A 10 -1.58 -3.74 35.12
N ASN A 11 -0.37 -3.24 34.89
CA ASN A 11 0.28 -3.27 33.59
C ASN A 11 0.84 -4.68 33.37
N VAL A 12 0.25 -5.47 32.47
CA VAL A 12 0.85 -6.72 32.00
C VAL A 12 1.44 -6.47 30.62
N CYS A 13 2.76 -6.33 30.59
CA CYS A 13 3.56 -6.23 29.37
C CYS A 13 3.95 -7.65 28.94
N PHE A 14 3.39 -8.15 27.83
CA PHE A 14 3.87 -9.41 27.23
C PHE A 14 5.07 -9.10 26.33
N GLN A 15 6.26 -9.43 26.80
CA GLN A 15 7.48 -9.48 25.98
C GLN A 15 7.46 -10.75 25.12
N LEU A 16 7.32 -10.60 23.80
CA LEU A 16 7.81 -11.57 22.83
C LEU A 16 8.66 -10.85 21.78
N VAL A 17 9.84 -11.43 21.58
CA VAL A 17 11.01 -10.90 20.88
C VAL A 17 10.75 -10.71 19.38
N GLY A 18 11.09 -9.52 18.84
CA GLY A 18 11.28 -9.31 17.40
C GLY A 18 10.45 -8.19 16.73
N SER A 19 10.74 -6.93 17.07
CA SER A 19 10.64 -5.70 16.26
C SER A 19 9.55 -5.56 15.18
N LEU A 20 8.40 -4.98 15.58
CA LEU A 20 7.73 -3.82 14.98
C LEU A 20 6.53 -3.49 15.89
N HIS A 21 6.72 -2.52 16.79
CA HIS A 21 5.67 -2.07 17.71
C HIS A 21 4.64 -1.25 16.93
N CYS A 22 3.46 -1.83 16.67
CA CYS A 22 2.24 -1.05 16.68
C CYS A 22 1.85 -0.89 18.16
N GLU A 23 1.98 0.32 18.71
CA GLU A 23 1.46 0.63 20.03
C GLU A 23 -0.07 0.62 19.96
N PHE A 24 -0.67 -0.47 20.44
CA PHE A 24 -2.11 -0.58 20.63
C PHE A 24 -2.44 -0.21 22.07
N PHE A 25 -3.16 0.88 22.27
CA PHE A 25 -3.74 1.20 23.57
C PHE A 25 -5.02 0.37 23.77
N VAL A 26 -5.06 -0.38 24.85
CA VAL A 26 -6.24 -1.16 25.27
C VAL A 26 -6.99 -0.34 26.31
N SER A 27 -8.13 0.21 25.92
CA SER A 27 -9.13 0.75 26.83
C SER A 27 -10.29 -0.24 26.84
N ASP A 28 -10.66 -0.74 28.02
CA ASP A 28 -11.80 -1.64 28.23
C ASP A 28 -11.68 -3.04 27.54
N GLY A 29 -10.46 -3.52 27.33
CA GLY A 29 -10.20 -4.84 26.72
C GLY A 29 -10.42 -4.90 25.20
N ARG A 30 -10.72 -3.78 24.54
CA ARG A 30 -10.83 -3.67 23.08
C ARG A 30 -9.70 -2.79 22.52
N LEU A 31 -9.17 -3.17 21.36
CA LEU A 31 -8.20 -2.35 20.61
C LEU A 31 -8.83 -0.99 20.28
N GLU A 32 -8.20 0.11 20.70
CA GLU A 32 -8.65 1.45 20.33
C GLU A 32 -8.16 1.81 18.91
N LEU A 33 -8.96 1.51 17.88
CA LEU A 33 -8.71 1.99 16.51
C LEU A 33 -9.23 3.42 16.35
N LYS A 34 -8.41 4.32 15.80
CA LYS A 34 -8.80 5.71 15.51
C LYS A 34 -8.82 5.96 14.02
N ILE A 35 -9.80 6.74 13.54
CA ILE A 35 -9.88 7.10 12.12
C ILE A 35 -8.64 7.89 11.65
N SER A 36 -7.99 8.61 12.58
CA SER A 36 -6.75 9.35 12.34
C SER A 36 -5.59 8.44 11.91
N ASP A 37 -5.61 7.17 12.28
CA ASP A 37 -4.57 6.18 11.94
C ASP A 37 -4.49 5.93 10.43
N TYR A 38 -5.51 6.37 9.68
CA TYR A 38 -5.61 6.22 8.22
C TYR A 38 -5.32 7.52 7.47
N TYR A 39 -5.16 8.67 8.15
CA TYR A 39 -5.00 9.97 7.49
C TYR A 39 -3.72 10.08 6.68
N TYR A 40 -2.71 9.25 6.96
CA TYR A 40 -1.50 9.18 6.13
C TYR A 40 -1.82 8.81 4.67
N LEU A 41 -2.90 8.05 4.41
CA LEU A 41 -3.30 7.64 3.06
C LEU A 41 -3.72 8.80 2.16
N LYS A 42 -4.12 9.95 2.73
CA LYS A 42 -4.51 11.13 1.95
C LYS A 42 -3.41 11.62 1.02
N LYS A 43 -2.15 11.44 1.42
CA LYS A 43 -0.97 11.84 0.65
C LYS A 43 -0.38 10.70 -0.18
N MET A 44 -0.87 9.49 -0.01
CA MET A 44 -0.25 8.29 -0.58
C MET A 44 -0.69 8.03 -2.03
N PRO A 45 0.19 7.41 -2.85
CA PRO A 45 -0.12 7.08 -4.24
C PRO A 45 -1.18 5.97 -4.34
N LYS A 46 -1.74 5.75 -5.53
CA LYS A 46 -2.82 4.76 -5.76
C LYS A 46 -2.38 3.34 -5.43
N GLU A 47 -1.10 3.05 -5.60
CA GLU A 47 -0.43 1.79 -5.26
C GLU A 47 -0.56 1.48 -3.76
N ALA A 48 -0.46 2.49 -2.90
CA ALA A 48 -0.65 2.34 -1.46
C ALA A 48 -2.10 1.99 -1.11
N TRP A 49 -3.07 2.67 -1.74
CA TRP A 49 -4.49 2.33 -1.59
C TRP A 49 -4.79 0.91 -2.08
N ALA A 50 -4.24 0.52 -3.23
CA ALA A 50 -4.35 -0.83 -3.76
C ALA A 50 -3.86 -1.88 -2.76
N TRP A 51 -2.76 -1.60 -2.06
CA TRP A 51 -2.26 -2.47 -1.00
C TRP A 51 -3.20 -2.54 0.20
N GLU A 52 -3.69 -1.41 0.71
CA GLU A 52 -4.58 -1.40 1.88
C GLU A 52 -5.86 -2.21 1.67
N PHE A 53 -6.44 -2.18 0.46
CA PHE A 53 -7.59 -3.04 0.16
C PHE A 53 -7.19 -4.49 -0.09
N THR A 54 -6.04 -4.75 -0.72
CA THR A 54 -5.56 -6.12 -0.99
C THR A 54 -5.20 -6.86 0.30
N ARG A 55 -4.52 -6.20 1.26
CA ARG A 55 -4.10 -6.83 2.53
C ARG A 55 -5.25 -7.24 3.44
N ARG A 56 -6.45 -6.68 3.22
CA ARG A 56 -7.70 -7.03 3.92
C ARG A 56 -8.51 -8.12 3.23
N ASN A 57 -8.08 -8.56 2.06
CA ASN A 57 -8.75 -9.64 1.34
C ASN A 57 -8.48 -10.98 2.03
N SER A 58 -9.53 -11.65 2.50
CA SER A 58 -9.39 -12.92 3.23
C SER A 58 -8.74 -14.02 2.38
N ALA A 59 -8.95 -14.05 1.06
CA ALA A 59 -8.27 -14.98 0.18
C ALA A 59 -6.77 -14.67 0.09
N TYR A 60 -6.38 -13.40 0.07
CA TYR A 60 -4.97 -12.98 0.14
C TYR A 60 -4.34 -13.40 1.47
N VAL A 61 -4.98 -13.05 2.59
CA VAL A 61 -4.49 -13.39 3.95
C VAL A 61 -4.33 -14.90 4.11
N ASN A 62 -5.30 -15.69 3.65
CA ASN A 62 -5.24 -17.14 3.72
C ASN A 62 -4.16 -17.73 2.81
N ALA A 63 -3.94 -17.15 1.63
CA ALA A 63 -2.87 -17.59 0.74
C ALA A 63 -1.48 -17.26 1.32
N TRP A 64 -1.32 -16.05 1.88
CA TRP A 64 -0.11 -15.63 2.59
C TRP A 64 0.22 -16.57 3.76
N LYS A 65 -0.76 -16.89 4.62
CA LYS A 65 -0.57 -17.82 5.76
C LYS A 65 -0.16 -19.24 5.36
N LYS A 66 -0.54 -19.69 4.16
CA LYS A 66 -0.25 -21.05 3.67
C LYS A 66 1.14 -21.18 3.06
N GLN A 67 1.80 -20.07 2.74
CA GLN A 67 3.12 -20.10 2.14
C GLN A 67 4.15 -20.46 3.21
N LYS A 68 4.99 -21.47 2.92
CA LYS A 68 5.93 -22.04 3.90
C LYS A 68 7.33 -21.43 3.87
N ASN A 69 7.67 -20.62 2.87
CA ASN A 69 9.03 -20.13 2.67
C ASN A 69 9.04 -18.60 2.60
N HIS A 70 9.73 -17.97 3.55
CA HIS A 70 10.08 -16.56 3.46
C HIS A 70 11.29 -16.40 2.52
N SER A 71 11.31 -15.30 1.79
CA SER A 71 12.29 -14.93 0.76
C SER A 71 13.73 -15.37 1.08
N LEU A 72 14.38 -16.02 0.11
CA LEU A 72 15.81 -16.29 0.18
C LEU A 72 16.55 -14.98 -0.09
N LYS A 73 17.25 -14.46 0.94
CA LYS A 73 18.24 -13.39 0.74
C LYS A 73 19.52 -14.03 0.19
N GLN A 74 19.87 -13.76 -1.05
CA GLN A 74 21.14 -14.18 -1.62
C GLN A 74 21.91 -12.92 -1.99
N LYS A 75 23.00 -12.63 -1.24
CA LYS A 75 23.90 -11.47 -1.44
C LYS A 75 23.15 -10.16 -1.77
N GLU A 76 22.67 -9.45 -0.73
CA GLU A 76 22.04 -8.11 -0.80
C GLU A 76 20.77 -7.98 -1.69
N ILE A 77 20.49 -8.95 -2.56
CA ILE A 77 19.34 -8.98 -3.45
C ILE A 77 18.28 -9.91 -2.86
N THR A 78 17.04 -9.42 -2.78
CA THR A 78 15.90 -10.22 -2.38
C THR A 78 15.28 -10.86 -3.62
N ILE A 79 15.30 -12.20 -3.68
CA ILE A 79 14.64 -12.95 -4.76
C ILE A 79 13.16 -13.14 -4.41
N LEU A 80 12.25 -12.79 -5.32
CA LEU A 80 10.81 -12.82 -5.13
C LEU A 80 10.13 -13.99 -5.87
N GLU A 81 9.43 -14.84 -5.11
CA GLU A 81 8.58 -15.92 -5.65
C GLU A 81 7.25 -15.38 -6.20
N MET A 82 7.04 -15.52 -7.51
CA MET A 82 5.93 -14.85 -8.21
C MET A 82 4.63 -15.66 -8.30
N LYS A 83 4.72 -17.00 -8.40
CA LYS A 83 3.66 -17.82 -9.03
C LYS A 83 2.30 -17.77 -8.33
N THR A 84 2.28 -17.53 -7.02
CA THR A 84 1.04 -17.49 -6.24
C THR A 84 0.60 -16.06 -5.91
N ALA A 85 1.53 -15.13 -5.73
CA ALA A 85 1.24 -13.74 -5.39
C ALA A 85 0.62 -12.96 -6.57
N CYS A 86 0.94 -13.33 -7.80
CA CYS A 86 0.46 -12.66 -9.01
C CYS A 86 -1.07 -12.75 -9.20
N LYS A 87 -1.76 -13.73 -8.57
CA LYS A 87 -3.23 -13.77 -8.50
C LYS A 87 -3.83 -12.55 -7.80
N PHE A 88 -3.05 -11.93 -6.91
CA PHE A 88 -3.40 -10.72 -6.17
C PHE A 88 -2.73 -9.47 -6.75
N GLY A 89 -2.14 -9.58 -7.94
CA GLY A 89 -1.46 -8.49 -8.65
C GLY A 89 -0.05 -8.19 -8.15
N LEU A 90 0.50 -9.00 -7.25
CA LEU A 90 1.79 -8.75 -6.61
C LEU A 90 2.91 -9.60 -7.22
N LEU A 91 4.15 -9.15 -7.11
CA LEU A 91 5.33 -9.98 -7.42
C LEU A 91 5.67 -10.96 -6.30
N ALA A 92 5.37 -10.60 -5.06
CA ALA A 92 5.58 -11.48 -3.91
C ALA A 92 4.54 -11.21 -2.83
N PHE A 93 4.44 -12.18 -1.94
CA PHE A 93 3.61 -12.09 -0.76
C PHE A 93 4.25 -11.17 0.28
N ASN A 94 3.46 -10.21 0.75
CA ASN A 94 3.80 -9.25 1.79
C ASN A 94 2.97 -9.51 3.05
N ASN A 95 3.53 -9.25 4.23
CA ASN A 95 2.81 -9.43 5.50
C ASN A 95 1.57 -8.52 5.54
N PRO A 96 0.34 -9.07 5.58
CA PRO A 96 -0.89 -8.28 5.54
C PRO A 96 -1.10 -7.37 6.77
N ASN A 97 -0.36 -7.60 7.85
CA ASN A 97 -0.41 -6.79 9.06
C ASN A 97 0.39 -5.48 8.93
N VAL A 98 1.20 -5.34 7.87
CA VAL A 98 1.99 -4.13 7.63
C VAL A 98 1.24 -3.22 6.65
N ASN A 99 1.07 -1.96 7.03
CA ASN A 99 0.39 -0.96 6.22
C ASN A 99 1.27 -0.42 5.08
N SER A 100 0.69 0.30 4.13
CA SER A 100 1.40 0.80 2.94
C SER A 100 2.52 1.80 3.23
N LYS A 101 2.56 2.41 4.42
CA LYS A 101 3.62 3.36 4.80
C LYS A 101 4.95 2.64 5.04
N ASN A 102 4.87 1.42 5.58
CA ASN A 102 6.01 0.70 6.14
C ASN A 102 6.44 -0.50 5.29
N ILE A 103 6.00 -0.58 4.04
CA ILE A 103 6.30 -1.72 3.16
C ILE A 103 6.49 -1.31 1.72
N ASP A 104 7.43 -1.98 1.06
CA ASP A 104 7.71 -1.83 -0.37
C ASP A 104 6.91 -2.87 -1.15
N VAL A 105 5.82 -2.42 -1.75
CA VAL A 105 4.91 -3.30 -2.48
C VAL A 105 5.30 -3.33 -3.96
N PHE A 106 5.88 -4.45 -4.38
CA PHE A 106 6.14 -4.70 -5.79
C PHE A 106 4.92 -5.30 -6.47
N TRP A 107 4.38 -4.56 -7.44
CA TRP A 107 3.25 -5.00 -8.25
C TRP A 107 3.73 -5.76 -9.48
N SER A 108 2.92 -6.70 -9.94
CA SER A 108 3.18 -7.47 -11.15
C SER A 108 2.97 -6.60 -12.40
N PRO A 109 3.92 -6.57 -13.36
CA PRO A 109 3.76 -5.88 -14.65
C PRO A 109 2.54 -6.32 -15.45
N ASN A 110 2.05 -7.55 -15.22
CA ASN A 110 0.86 -8.07 -15.89
C ASN A 110 -0.44 -7.51 -15.30
N SER A 111 -0.40 -6.97 -14.08
CA SER A 111 -1.56 -6.44 -13.36
C SER A 111 -1.50 -4.92 -13.19
N THR A 112 -0.33 -4.30 -13.37
CA THR A 112 -0.15 -2.87 -13.13
C THR A 112 0.42 -2.18 -14.36
N PRO A 113 -0.43 -1.46 -15.12
CA PRO A 113 -0.01 -0.79 -16.35
C PRO A 113 0.82 0.47 -16.15
N ASN A 114 1.10 0.88 -14.91
CA ASN A 114 1.95 2.04 -14.62
C ASN A 114 3.43 1.65 -14.49
N ILE A 115 3.75 0.36 -14.53
CA ILE A 115 5.12 -0.13 -14.40
C ILE A 115 5.82 0.00 -15.75
N LEU A 116 6.93 0.73 -15.79
CA LEU A 116 7.70 0.92 -17.02
C LEU A 116 8.62 -0.28 -17.25
N LYS A 117 8.63 -0.78 -18.49
CA LYS A 117 9.61 -1.78 -18.92
C LYS A 117 10.80 -1.07 -19.54
N CYS A 118 11.99 -1.47 -19.16
CA CYS A 118 13.24 -0.84 -19.56
C CYS A 118 14.25 -1.87 -20.06
N SER A 119 15.14 -1.45 -20.96
CA SER A 119 16.31 -2.23 -21.37
C SER A 119 17.55 -1.36 -21.27
N LEU A 120 18.64 -1.93 -20.77
CA LEU A 120 19.93 -1.22 -20.74
C LEU A 120 20.43 -0.98 -22.16
N ILE A 121 21.01 0.20 -22.37
CA ILE A 121 21.74 0.51 -23.59
C ILE A 121 23.19 0.13 -23.38
N ASP A 122 23.75 -0.66 -24.28
CA ASP A 122 25.16 -1.02 -24.25
C ASP A 122 26.01 0.15 -24.75
N HIS A 123 26.77 0.76 -23.84
CA HIS A 123 27.70 1.85 -24.12
C HIS A 123 29.16 1.40 -24.16
N SER A 124 29.45 0.12 -24.45
CA SER A 124 30.81 -0.42 -24.63
C SER A 124 31.71 0.39 -25.58
N HIS A 125 31.14 1.30 -26.39
CA HIS A 125 31.86 2.21 -27.28
C HIS A 125 31.60 3.70 -27.06
N SER A 126 30.91 4.11 -25.98
CA SER A 126 30.53 5.50 -25.73
C SER A 126 31.05 5.98 -24.39
N GLU A 127 31.92 7.00 -24.40
CA GLU A 127 32.34 7.71 -23.21
C GLU A 127 31.21 8.62 -22.70
N CYS A 128 30.10 8.04 -22.23
CA CYS A 128 29.07 8.82 -21.54
C CYS A 128 29.63 9.23 -20.17
N LYS A 129 30.19 10.44 -20.09
CA LYS A 129 30.82 11.01 -18.88
C LYS A 129 29.86 11.84 -18.04
N GLU A 130 28.62 12.00 -18.49
CA GLU A 130 27.56 12.74 -17.81
C GLU A 130 26.37 11.80 -17.61
N GLY A 131 25.93 11.64 -16.37
CA GLY A 131 24.83 10.76 -16.02
C GLY A 131 24.33 11.03 -14.61
N LEU A 132 23.22 10.41 -14.26
CA LEU A 132 22.68 10.43 -12.91
C LEU A 132 22.87 9.04 -12.30
N ILE A 133 23.62 8.95 -11.20
CA ILE A 133 23.61 7.74 -10.37
C ILE A 133 22.26 7.72 -9.66
N LEU A 134 21.45 6.68 -9.88
CA LEU A 134 20.12 6.61 -9.26
C LEU A 134 20.22 6.59 -7.73
N ALA A 135 21.28 6.00 -7.18
CA ALA A 135 21.58 6.01 -5.75
C ALA A 135 21.75 7.42 -5.15
N ASP A 136 22.09 8.43 -5.96
CA ASP A 136 22.24 9.82 -5.51
C ASP A 136 20.89 10.58 -5.41
N LEU A 137 19.78 9.94 -5.79
CA LEU A 137 18.46 10.53 -5.64
C LEU A 137 18.05 10.49 -4.15
N ASP A 138 17.52 11.61 -3.65
CA ASP A 138 16.92 11.70 -2.30
C ASP A 138 15.54 11.03 -2.27
N LEU A 139 15.55 9.72 -2.50
CA LEU A 139 14.40 8.84 -2.63
C LEU A 139 14.67 7.54 -1.89
N ARG A 140 13.60 6.87 -1.46
CA ARG A 140 13.69 5.46 -1.09
C ARG A 140 13.79 4.63 -2.36
N LEU A 141 14.91 3.93 -2.50
CA LEU A 141 15.19 3.00 -3.60
C LEU A 141 15.14 1.58 -3.07
N THR A 142 14.30 0.74 -3.67
CA THR A 142 14.23 -0.68 -3.33
C THR A 142 14.44 -1.50 -4.58
N TYR A 143 15.43 -2.40 -4.54
CA TYR A 143 15.80 -3.28 -5.64
C TYR A 143 15.51 -4.74 -5.27
N VAL A 144 14.85 -5.46 -6.17
CA VAL A 144 14.56 -6.88 -6.03
C VAL A 144 14.70 -7.58 -7.37
N GLN A 145 15.04 -8.87 -7.34
CA GLN A 145 15.05 -9.71 -8.53
C GLN A 145 13.92 -10.73 -8.44
N SER A 146 13.21 -10.96 -9.52
CA SER A 146 12.19 -12.00 -9.61
C SER A 146 12.81 -13.35 -10.01
N GLU A 147 12.06 -14.45 -9.82
CA GLU A 147 12.45 -15.79 -10.28
C GLU A 147 12.75 -15.89 -11.79
N ASP A 148 12.12 -15.04 -12.61
CA ASP A 148 12.39 -14.96 -14.05
C ASP A 148 13.63 -14.10 -14.39
N GLN A 149 14.49 -13.85 -13.39
CA GLN A 149 15.72 -13.06 -13.44
C GLN A 149 15.56 -11.59 -13.79
N LYS A 150 14.31 -11.09 -13.88
CA LYS A 150 14.08 -9.66 -14.10
C LYS A 150 14.39 -8.87 -12.84
N SER A 151 14.95 -7.70 -13.06
CA SER A 151 15.18 -6.72 -12.02
C SER A 151 14.00 -5.80 -11.89
N HIS A 152 13.56 -5.57 -10.67
CA HIS A 152 12.54 -4.60 -10.35
C HIS A 152 13.14 -3.53 -9.45
N LEU A 153 13.05 -2.28 -9.89
CA LEU A 153 13.47 -1.12 -9.13
C LEU A 153 12.23 -0.31 -8.76
N LEU A 154 12.04 -0.06 -7.45
CA LEU A 154 10.99 0.77 -6.91
C LEU A 154 11.59 2.08 -6.41
N LEU A 155 11.13 3.19 -7.01
CA LEU A 155 11.51 4.56 -6.69
C LEU A 155 10.37 5.19 -5.89
N GLN A 156 10.62 5.63 -4.67
CA GLN A 156 9.58 6.13 -3.78
C GLN A 156 9.98 7.40 -3.02
N ASP A 157 9.00 8.29 -2.85
CA ASP A 157 8.99 9.28 -1.78
C ASP A 157 7.71 9.13 -0.93
N GLU A 158 7.43 10.11 -0.06
CA GLU A 158 6.25 10.07 0.81
C GLU A 158 4.90 10.09 0.07
N THR A 159 4.87 10.53 -1.19
CA THR A 159 3.64 10.84 -1.94
C THR A 159 3.53 10.12 -3.28
N SER A 160 4.63 9.53 -3.75
CA SER A 160 4.79 9.02 -5.09
C SER A 160 5.60 7.75 -5.09
N SER A 161 5.17 6.81 -5.93
CA SER A 161 5.92 5.61 -6.28
C SER A 161 6.02 5.47 -7.80
N LEU A 162 7.12 4.90 -8.28
CA LEU A 162 7.30 4.48 -9.66
C LEU A 162 8.12 3.18 -9.66
N GLN A 163 7.66 2.17 -10.41
CA GLN A 163 8.35 0.89 -10.54
C GLN A 163 8.86 0.73 -11.98
N LEU A 164 10.12 0.37 -12.10
CA LEU A 164 10.80 0.04 -13.35
C LEU A 164 11.12 -1.47 -13.36
N VAL A 165 11.07 -2.09 -14.54
CA VAL A 165 11.49 -3.49 -14.74
C VAL A 165 12.53 -3.57 -15.83
N PHE A 166 13.59 -4.32 -15.59
CA PHE A 166 14.65 -4.59 -16.54
C PHE A 166 14.80 -6.09 -16.74
N ASP A 167 15.12 -6.52 -17.97
CA ASP A 167 15.35 -7.93 -18.30
C ASP A 167 16.73 -8.45 -17.83
N VAL A 168 17.52 -7.59 -17.19
CA VAL A 168 18.88 -7.89 -16.70
C VAL A 168 19.08 -7.38 -15.28
N SER A 169 20.10 -7.89 -14.58
CA SER A 169 20.56 -7.34 -13.30
C SER A 169 21.08 -5.91 -13.45
N LEU A 170 20.85 -5.05 -12.45
CA LEU A 170 21.35 -3.68 -12.44
C LEU A 170 22.45 -3.53 -11.40
N ASP A 171 23.46 -2.75 -11.74
CA ASP A 171 24.41 -2.19 -10.78
C ASP A 171 24.03 -0.72 -10.55
N LEU A 172 23.42 -0.43 -9.39
CA LEU A 172 22.88 0.89 -9.08
C LEU A 172 23.95 1.92 -8.72
N ASP A 173 25.20 1.49 -8.51
CA ASP A 173 26.35 2.33 -8.16
C ASP A 173 27.11 2.80 -9.42
N THR A 174 26.62 2.46 -10.61
CA THR A 174 27.22 2.82 -11.89
C THR A 174 26.30 3.71 -12.72
N PHE A 175 26.90 4.45 -13.66
CA PHE A 175 26.13 5.13 -14.70
C PHE A 175 25.65 4.11 -15.71
N PHE A 176 24.37 4.16 -16.02
CA PHE A 176 23.78 3.39 -17.10
C PHE A 176 22.68 4.18 -17.77
N ASP A 177 22.57 4.02 -19.08
CA ASP A 177 21.46 4.51 -19.87
C ASP A 177 20.49 3.35 -20.15
N PHE A 178 19.23 3.69 -20.36
CA PHE A 178 18.20 2.71 -20.67
C PHE A 178 17.11 3.30 -21.56
N GLU A 179 16.49 2.43 -22.34
CA GLU A 179 15.30 2.75 -23.12
C GLU A 179 14.04 2.35 -22.36
N ILE A 180 12.95 3.08 -22.57
CA ILE A 180 11.62 2.75 -22.01
C ILE A 180 10.74 2.19 -23.12
N HIS A 181 10.25 0.96 -22.92
CA HIS A 181 9.38 0.26 -23.86
C HIS A 181 7.92 0.60 -23.61
N LEU A 182 7.35 1.43 -24.49
CA LEU A 182 5.94 1.80 -24.43
C LEU A 182 5.11 0.96 -25.42
N PRO A 183 4.14 0.15 -24.95
CA PRO A 183 3.27 -0.59 -25.86
C PRO A 183 2.39 0.35 -26.70
N ALA A 184 2.22 0.02 -27.98
CA ALA A 184 1.54 0.90 -28.94
C ALA A 184 0.04 1.11 -28.67
N ILE A 185 -0.66 0.12 -28.12
CA ILE A 185 -2.14 0.08 -28.09
C ILE A 185 -2.68 0.00 -26.65
N TYR A 186 -2.27 -1.00 -25.87
CA TYR A 186 -2.87 -1.25 -24.57
C TYR A 186 -2.25 -0.39 -23.46
N ASN A 187 -3.08 0.27 -22.64
CA ASN A 187 -2.66 1.07 -21.48
C ASN A 187 -1.63 2.19 -21.77
N ARG A 188 -1.45 2.58 -23.03
CA ARG A 188 -0.47 3.58 -23.48
C ARG A 188 -0.55 4.89 -22.69
N SER A 189 -1.75 5.39 -22.41
CA SER A 189 -1.92 6.66 -21.67
C SER A 189 -1.39 6.59 -20.23
N LYS A 190 -1.47 5.43 -19.57
CA LYS A 190 -0.93 5.20 -18.23
C LYS A 190 0.59 5.09 -18.25
N GLN A 191 1.12 4.34 -19.21
CA GLN A 191 2.57 4.21 -19.45
C GLN A 191 3.21 5.55 -19.79
N ILE A 192 2.61 6.36 -20.66
CA ILE A 192 3.09 7.72 -20.97
C ILE A 192 3.11 8.59 -19.71
N LYS A 193 2.08 8.54 -18.87
CA LYS A 193 2.07 9.29 -17.60
C LYS A 193 3.19 8.84 -16.66
N SER A 194 3.47 7.54 -16.58
CA SER A 194 4.60 7.01 -15.83
C SER A 194 5.95 7.45 -16.42
N ALA A 195 6.09 7.48 -17.75
CA ALA A 195 7.32 7.94 -18.41
C ALA A 195 7.54 9.44 -18.18
N ILE A 196 6.48 10.27 -18.26
CA ILE A 196 6.55 11.70 -17.89
C ILE A 196 6.93 11.86 -16.42
N LYS A 197 6.39 11.01 -15.54
CA LYS A 197 6.77 11.00 -14.11
C LYS A 197 8.25 10.69 -13.92
N LEU A 198 8.80 9.74 -14.68
CA LEU A 198 10.21 9.41 -14.65
C LEU A 198 11.07 10.57 -15.18
N ASP A 199 10.72 11.14 -16.33
CA ASP A 199 11.41 12.29 -16.90
C ASP A 199 11.47 13.48 -15.91
N GLN A 200 10.35 13.78 -15.26
CA GLN A 200 10.30 14.81 -14.21
C GLN A 200 11.19 14.47 -13.02
N LEU A 201 11.20 13.20 -12.59
CA LEU A 201 12.06 12.72 -11.51
C LEU A 201 13.53 12.90 -11.86
N LEU A 202 13.95 12.45 -13.03
CA LEU A 202 15.35 12.53 -13.49
C LEU A 202 15.78 13.99 -13.69
N SER A 203 14.93 14.81 -14.27
CA SER A 203 15.23 16.24 -14.53
C SER A 203 15.27 17.09 -13.26
N CYS A 204 14.40 16.83 -12.28
CA CYS A 204 14.26 17.65 -11.07
C CYS A 204 14.85 17.00 -9.81
N LYS A 205 15.34 15.76 -9.90
CA LYS A 205 15.79 14.90 -8.79
C LYS A 205 14.75 14.68 -7.68
N LYS A 206 13.46 14.88 -7.98
CA LYS A 206 12.33 14.72 -7.07
C LYS A 206 11.04 14.46 -7.83
N PHE A 207 10.09 13.75 -7.23
CA PHE A 207 8.77 13.68 -7.84
C PHE A 207 8.08 15.03 -7.73
N LYS A 208 7.53 15.51 -8.84
CA LYS A 208 6.50 16.56 -8.77
C LYS A 208 5.22 15.91 -8.26
N ASN A 209 4.49 16.62 -7.42
CA ASN A 209 3.28 16.12 -6.78
C ASN A 209 2.24 15.74 -7.85
N ILE A 210 2.16 14.46 -8.19
CA ILE A 210 1.20 13.94 -9.17
C ILE A 210 -0.05 13.56 -8.39
N GLN A 211 -1.16 14.21 -8.75
CA GLN A 211 -2.46 14.09 -8.09
C GLN A 211 -2.79 12.64 -7.71
N GLY A 212 -2.88 12.40 -6.40
CA GLY A 212 -3.45 11.19 -5.82
C GLY A 212 -4.96 11.09 -6.05
N LEU A 213 -5.67 10.42 -5.15
CA LEU A 213 -7.13 10.49 -5.14
C LEU A 213 -7.58 11.89 -4.70
N SER A 214 -8.75 12.34 -5.18
CA SER A 214 -9.34 13.58 -4.67
C SER A 214 -9.66 13.47 -3.18
N ASP A 215 -9.62 14.58 -2.45
CA ASP A 215 -9.86 14.59 -1.00
C ASP A 215 -11.17 13.92 -0.60
N SER A 216 -12.25 14.18 -1.35
CA SER A 216 -13.55 13.55 -1.12
C SER A 216 -13.48 12.02 -1.25
N LYS A 217 -12.78 11.52 -2.28
CA LYS A 217 -12.63 10.08 -2.51
C LYS A 217 -11.69 9.45 -1.47
N SER A 218 -10.61 10.13 -1.09
CA SER A 218 -9.70 9.70 -0.03
C SER A 218 -10.41 9.59 1.32
N ASN A 219 -11.19 10.62 1.71
CA ASN A 219 -11.99 10.61 2.94
C ASN A 219 -12.97 9.44 2.94
N HIS A 220 -13.70 9.24 1.83
CA HIS A 220 -14.62 8.12 1.71
C HIS A 220 -13.92 6.77 1.87
N TYR A 221 -12.77 6.57 1.23
CA TYR A 221 -12.03 5.31 1.35
C TYR A 221 -11.43 5.09 2.74
N ILE A 222 -11.02 6.15 3.44
CA ILE A 222 -10.63 6.08 4.86
C ILE A 222 -11.80 5.59 5.71
N GLU A 223 -12.99 6.19 5.56
CA GLU A 223 -14.19 5.75 6.28
C GLU A 223 -14.53 4.29 5.99
N VAL A 224 -14.38 3.86 4.73
CA VAL A 224 -14.59 2.46 4.33
C VAL A 224 -13.59 1.53 5.02
N LEU A 225 -12.29 1.81 4.95
CA LEU A 225 -11.26 0.98 5.58
C LEU A 225 -11.47 0.89 7.09
N PHE A 226 -11.72 2.04 7.73
CA PHE A 226 -11.96 2.12 9.16
C PHE A 226 -13.21 1.34 9.59
N ALA A 227 -14.32 1.45 8.86
CA ALA A 227 -15.53 0.67 9.12
C ALA A 227 -15.31 -0.85 8.96
N MET A 228 -14.56 -1.27 7.94
CA MET A 228 -14.23 -2.68 7.73
C MET A 228 -13.37 -3.23 8.87
N ASP A 229 -12.41 -2.46 9.36
CA ASP A 229 -11.49 -2.90 10.42
C ASP A 229 -12.19 -2.95 11.79
N LEU A 230 -13.02 -1.96 12.13
CA LEU A 230 -13.87 -2.01 13.31
C LEU A 230 -14.79 -3.24 13.28
N SER A 231 -15.40 -3.53 12.13
CA SER A 231 -16.23 -4.72 11.98
C SER A 231 -15.44 -6.02 12.18
N SER A 232 -14.18 -6.07 11.74
CA SER A 232 -13.32 -7.25 11.89
C SER A 232 -12.97 -7.55 13.35
N ILE A 233 -12.99 -6.53 14.22
CA ILE A 233 -12.78 -6.63 15.67
C ILE A 233 -14.11 -6.89 16.43
N GLY A 234 -15.24 -6.93 15.72
CA GLY A 234 -16.54 -7.31 16.27
C GLY A 234 -17.46 -6.15 16.67
N TYR A 235 -17.15 -4.91 16.29
CA TYR A 235 -18.07 -3.80 16.49
C TYR A 235 -19.35 -3.98 15.66
N SER A 236 -20.50 -3.66 16.26
CA SER A 236 -21.78 -3.69 15.55
C SER A 236 -21.87 -2.54 14.54
N GLN A 237 -22.74 -2.65 13.53
CA GLN A 237 -22.96 -1.55 12.57
C GLN A 237 -23.45 -0.26 13.25
N ARG A 238 -24.17 -0.38 14.37
CA ARG A 238 -24.62 0.77 15.15
C ARG A 238 -23.45 1.43 15.88
N ASP A 239 -22.57 0.65 16.50
CA ASP A 239 -21.38 1.19 17.17
C ASP A 239 -20.44 1.86 16.16
N ILE A 240 -20.26 1.25 14.99
CA ILE A 240 -19.49 1.83 13.88
C ILE A 240 -20.10 3.15 13.42
N ALA A 241 -21.43 3.21 13.26
CA ALA A 241 -22.11 4.47 12.94
C ALA A 241 -21.84 5.56 13.99
N LYS A 242 -21.90 5.20 15.28
CA LYS A 242 -21.66 6.11 16.40
C LYS A 242 -20.22 6.63 16.40
N ILE A 243 -19.25 5.75 16.17
CA ILE A 243 -17.82 6.09 16.14
C ILE A 243 -17.51 7.00 14.93
N ILE A 244 -18.07 6.72 13.74
CA ILE A 244 -17.75 7.48 12.52
C ILE A 244 -18.54 8.79 12.43
N PHE A 245 -19.82 8.78 12.75
CA PHE A 245 -20.73 9.91 12.52
C PHE A 245 -21.17 10.64 13.80
N GLY A 246 -20.78 10.14 14.98
CA GLY A 246 -21.12 10.71 16.28
C GLY A 246 -22.51 10.32 16.80
N GLU A 247 -22.75 10.60 18.09
CA GLU A 247 -23.99 10.24 18.79
C GLU A 247 -25.25 10.84 18.15
N HIS A 248 -25.16 12.10 17.73
CA HIS A 248 -26.29 12.81 17.13
C HIS A 248 -26.78 12.11 15.84
N ALA A 249 -25.88 11.53 15.04
CA ALA A 249 -26.26 10.83 13.82
C ALA A 249 -27.05 9.53 14.09
N ILE A 250 -26.91 8.93 15.28
CA ILE A 250 -27.67 7.75 15.70
C ILE A 250 -29.09 8.14 16.09
N LEU A 251 -29.23 9.16 16.93
CA LEU A 251 -30.53 9.61 17.44
C LEU A 251 -31.50 9.97 16.29
N TYR A 252 -31.02 10.69 15.27
CA TYR A 252 -31.88 11.14 14.17
C TYR A 252 -31.92 10.18 12.96
N GLY A 253 -30.83 9.46 12.70
CA GLY A 253 -30.63 8.70 11.46
C GLY A 253 -30.60 7.18 11.62
N TRP A 254 -30.72 6.67 12.85
CA TRP A 254 -30.78 5.24 13.17
C TRP A 254 -32.02 4.88 13.99
N GLU A 255 -32.29 5.65 15.05
CA GLU A 255 -33.45 5.44 15.94
C GLU A 255 -34.62 6.38 15.64
N GLY A 256 -34.35 7.48 14.93
CA GLY A 256 -35.35 8.44 14.50
C GLY A 256 -36.15 8.00 13.27
N VAL A 257 -36.90 8.96 12.70
CA VAL A 257 -37.81 8.71 11.56
C VAL A 257 -37.06 8.46 10.24
N SER A 258 -35.76 8.78 10.17
CA SER A 258 -34.93 8.57 8.97
C SER A 258 -33.98 7.39 9.13
N ASP A 259 -33.87 6.56 8.08
CA ASP A 259 -32.88 5.47 7.98
C ASP A 259 -31.57 5.91 7.29
N SER A 260 -31.27 7.20 7.36
CA SER A 260 -30.17 7.81 6.60
C SER A 260 -28.79 7.31 7.07
N THR A 261 -28.55 7.20 8.38
CA THR A 261 -27.29 6.71 8.95
C THR A 261 -27.12 5.22 8.72
N LYS A 262 -28.18 4.42 8.90
CA LYS A 262 -28.18 2.98 8.54
C LYS A 262 -27.79 2.78 7.08
N SER A 263 -28.38 3.57 6.19
CA SER A 263 -28.09 3.51 4.75
C SER A 263 -26.65 3.88 4.43
N LYS A 264 -26.08 4.91 5.07
CA LYS A 264 -24.67 5.28 4.93
C LYS A 264 -23.74 4.13 5.35
N VAL A 265 -23.97 3.52 6.51
CA VAL A 265 -23.17 2.37 6.95
C VAL A 265 -23.30 1.20 5.98
N LYS A 266 -24.51 0.84 5.56
CA LYS A 266 -24.70 -0.21 4.54
C LYS A 266 -23.90 0.06 3.26
N ARG A 267 -23.84 1.32 2.81
CA ARG A 267 -23.03 1.73 1.65
C ARG A 267 -21.54 1.62 1.92
N LEU A 268 -21.04 1.99 3.11
CA LEU A 268 -19.64 1.78 3.49
C LEU A 268 -19.25 0.30 3.39
N PHE A 269 -20.07 -0.60 3.95
CA PHE A 269 -19.82 -2.05 3.89
C PHE A 269 -19.93 -2.63 2.48
N SER A 270 -20.90 -2.15 1.70
CA SER A 270 -21.04 -2.56 0.29
C SER A 270 -19.81 -2.14 -0.53
N SER A 271 -19.39 -0.87 -0.36
CA SER A 271 -18.19 -0.31 -0.98
C SER A 271 -16.93 -1.06 -0.55
N GLY A 272 -16.74 -1.28 0.76
CA GLY A 272 -15.60 -2.00 1.31
C GLY A 272 -15.48 -3.43 0.80
N ARG A 273 -16.57 -4.20 0.79
CA ARG A 273 -16.57 -5.56 0.23
C ARG A 273 -16.22 -5.56 -1.26
N SER A 274 -16.75 -4.60 -2.02
CA SER A 274 -16.43 -4.46 -3.45
C SER A 274 -14.95 -4.14 -3.66
N LEU A 275 -14.42 -3.14 -2.94
CA LEU A 275 -13.03 -2.69 -3.04
C LEU A 275 -12.03 -3.76 -2.57
N ILE A 276 -12.31 -4.46 -1.49
CA ILE A 276 -11.47 -5.57 -1.00
C ILE A 276 -11.48 -6.74 -1.99
N LYS A 277 -12.64 -7.07 -2.57
CA LYS A 277 -12.75 -8.15 -3.55
C LYS A 277 -12.02 -7.81 -4.85
N ALA A 278 -12.17 -6.59 -5.35
CA ALA A 278 -11.46 -6.12 -6.54
C ALA A 278 -9.97 -5.89 -6.28
N GLY A 279 -9.60 -5.49 -5.06
CA GLY A 279 -8.25 -5.20 -4.62
C GLY A 279 -7.57 -4.15 -5.49
N HIS A 280 -6.39 -4.49 -5.99
CA HIS A 280 -5.59 -3.64 -6.86
C HIS A 280 -6.28 -3.22 -8.17
N LYS A 281 -7.22 -4.04 -8.69
CA LYS A 281 -7.86 -3.81 -9.99
C LYS A 281 -8.61 -2.48 -10.04
N THR A 282 -9.23 -2.08 -8.94
CA THR A 282 -9.94 -0.79 -8.85
C THR A 282 -9.02 0.42 -9.04
N PHE A 283 -7.76 0.32 -8.60
CA PHE A 283 -6.82 1.43 -8.61
C PHE A 283 -6.02 1.51 -9.91
N PHE A 284 -5.80 0.35 -10.54
CA PHE A 284 -5.04 0.24 -11.78
C PHE A 284 -5.92 0.19 -13.03
N GLY A 285 -7.23 -0.02 -12.91
CA GLY A 285 -8.17 -0.01 -14.03
C GLY A 285 -7.86 -1.11 -15.04
N VAL A 286 -7.78 -2.35 -14.54
CA VAL A 286 -7.49 -3.62 -15.22
C VAL A 286 -8.57 -4.65 -14.88
#